data_AF-A0A562N0C8-F1
#
_entry.id   AF-A0A562N0C8-F1
#
_cell.length_a   1.000
_cell.length_b   1.000
_cell.length_c   1.000
_cell.angle_alpha   90.00
_cell.angle_beta   90.00
_cell.angle_gamma   90.00
#
_symmetry.space_group_name_H-M   'P 1'
#
loop_
_entity.id
_entity.type
_entity.pdbx_description
1 polymer ?
#
loop_
_entity_poly.entity_id
_entity_poly.type
_entity_poly.pdbx_seq_one_letter_code
_entity_poly.pdbx_strand_id
1 'polypeptide(L)'
;MNRQELIKTFSDNHHTVIAYIQALPEPHFSYRNHEKWTAGQQLKHILLTLLPFPKVLQSKDYIAQKFGSLQRATWDYDTVRNNYLKTSRQAPSQFLPEEILPAQKEGLIAQLENQSAICTVQ
;
A
#
# COMPACT_ATOMS: atom_id res chain seq x y z
N MET A 1 -4.36 21.89 7.78
CA MET A 1 -5.07 20.70 8.28
C MET A 1 -4.62 20.39 9.69
N ASN A 2 -5.56 20.18 10.61
CA ASN A 2 -5.30 19.69 11.97
C ASN A 2 -5.42 18.14 12.02
N ARG A 3 -5.11 17.55 13.18
CA ARG A 3 -5.14 16.08 13.37
C ARG A 3 -6.52 15.48 13.10
N GLN A 4 -7.59 16.13 13.55
CA GLN A 4 -8.96 15.63 13.36
C GLN A 4 -9.36 15.65 11.87
N GLU A 5 -9.00 16.71 11.16
CA GLU A 5 -9.21 16.82 9.71
C GLU A 5 -8.44 15.74 8.95
N LEU A 6 -7.19 15.45 9.34
CA LEU A 6 -6.39 14.37 8.75
C LEU A 6 -7.03 12.99 8.95
N ILE A 7 -7.46 12.69 10.18
CA ILE A 7 -8.13 11.42 10.50
C ILE A 7 -9.42 11.28 9.70
N LYS A 8 -10.23 12.35 9.65
CA LYS A 8 -11.49 12.35 8.88
C LYS A 8 -11.23 12.09 7.40
N THR A 9 -10.33 12.86 6.79
CA THR A 9 -9.99 12.69 5.37
C THR A 9 -9.42 11.29 5.09
N PHE A 10 -8.58 10.77 5.98
CA PHE A 10 -8.07 9.40 5.87
C PHE A 10 -9.21 8.38 5.89
N SER A 11 -10.12 8.44 6.87
CA SER A 11 -11.26 7.52 6.97
C SER A 11 -12.18 7.62 5.76
N ASP A 12 -12.57 8.83 5.36
CA ASP A 12 -13.49 9.08 4.25
C ASP A 12 -12.94 8.54 2.93
N ASN A 13 -11.64 8.73 2.67
CA ASN A 13 -10.99 8.23 1.46
C ASN A 13 -11.00 6.70 1.39
N HIS A 14 -10.70 6.02 2.50
CA HIS A 14 -10.73 4.56 2.54
C HIS A 14 -12.15 4.01 2.42
N HIS A 15 -13.12 4.64 3.08
CA HIS A 15 -14.54 4.28 2.95
C HIS A 15 -15.02 4.43 1.50
N THR A 16 -14.62 5.52 0.83
CA THR A 16 -14.98 5.78 -0.56
C THR A 16 -14.45 4.68 -1.49
N VAL A 17 -13.19 4.28 -1.33
CA VAL A 17 -12.58 3.21 -2.12
C VAL A 17 -13.24 1.86 -1.84
N ILE A 18 -13.47 1.53 -0.57
CA ILE A 18 -14.13 0.28 -0.18
C ILE A 18 -15.53 0.21 -0.80
N ALA A 19 -16.34 1.25 -0.62
CA ALA A 19 -17.70 1.31 -1.16
C ALA A 19 -17.72 1.17 -2.69
N TYR A 20 -16.81 1.86 -3.39
CA TYR A 20 -16.66 1.74 -4.83
C TYR A 20 -16.34 0.31 -5.25
N ILE A 21 -15.30 -0.30 -4.67
CA ILE A 21 -14.87 -1.66 -5.04
C ILE A 21 -15.91 -2.70 -4.64
N GLN A 22 -16.57 -2.54 -3.49
CA GLN A 22 -17.63 -3.42 -3.03
C GLN A 22 -18.80 -3.47 -4.01
N ALA A 23 -19.19 -2.32 -4.58
CA ALA A 23 -20.26 -2.23 -5.57
C ALA A 23 -19.91 -2.84 -6.95
N LEU A 24 -18.63 -3.09 -7.25
CA LEU A 24 -18.24 -3.67 -8.54
C LEU A 24 -18.71 -5.13 -8.66
N PRO A 25 -19.40 -5.50 -9.76
CA PRO A 25 -19.67 -6.91 -10.05
C PRO A 25 -18.36 -7.64 -10.41
N GLU A 26 -18.34 -8.96 -10.25
CA GLU A 26 -17.11 -9.77 -10.41
C GLU A 26 -16.33 -9.52 -11.71
N PRO A 27 -16.96 -9.38 -12.89
CA PRO A 27 -16.22 -9.12 -14.13
C PRO A 27 -15.44 -7.80 -14.10
N HIS A 28 -15.96 -6.79 -13.40
CA HIS A 28 -15.32 -5.48 -13.26
C HIS A 28 -14.25 -5.48 -12.17
N PHE A 29 -14.39 -6.34 -11.15
CA PHE A 29 -13.38 -6.51 -10.11
C PHE A 29 -12.07 -7.08 -10.67
N SER A 30 -12.20 -8.06 -11.57
CA SER A 30 -11.08 -8.74 -12.23
C SER A 30 -10.66 -8.09 -13.56
N TYR A 31 -11.40 -7.08 -14.03
CA TYR A 31 -11.09 -6.42 -15.30
C TYR A 31 -9.70 -5.77 -15.25
N ARG A 32 -8.93 -6.02 -16.31
CA ARG A 32 -7.59 -5.46 -16.51
C ARG A 32 -7.57 -4.61 -17.77
N ASN A 33 -7.15 -3.36 -17.62
CA ASN A 33 -6.87 -2.49 -18.76
C ASN A 33 -5.37 -2.51 -19.09
N HIS A 34 -4.98 -3.21 -20.17
CA HIS A 34 -3.58 -3.42 -20.56
C HIS A 34 -2.70 -3.90 -19.37
N GLU A 35 -1.62 -3.18 -19.08
CA GLU A 35 -0.66 -3.49 -18.01
C GLU A 35 -1.05 -2.87 -16.66
N LYS A 36 -2.25 -2.26 -16.54
CA LYS A 36 -2.71 -1.66 -15.28
C LYS A 36 -3.20 -2.72 -14.31
N TRP A 37 -3.22 -2.38 -13.03
CA TRP A 37 -3.75 -3.24 -11.99
C TRP A 37 -5.28 -3.36 -12.08
N THR A 38 -5.79 -4.54 -11.72
CA THR A 38 -7.23 -4.76 -11.52
C THR A 38 -7.71 -4.05 -10.25
N ALA A 39 -9.04 -3.94 -10.07
CA ALA A 39 -9.59 -3.40 -8.82
C ALA A 39 -9.17 -4.24 -7.60
N GLY A 40 -9.13 -5.57 -7.75
CA GLY A 40 -8.62 -6.47 -6.71
C GLY A 40 -7.15 -6.22 -6.35
N GLN A 41 -6.29 -6.03 -7.35
CA GLN A 41 -4.88 -5.70 -7.13
C GLN A 41 -4.70 -4.33 -6.47
N GLN A 42 -5.50 -3.32 -6.85
CA GLN A 42 -5.51 -2.01 -6.19
C GLN A 42 -5.95 -2.12 -4.73
N LEU A 43 -7.02 -2.86 -4.44
CA LEU A 43 -7.49 -3.10 -3.08
C LEU A 43 -6.41 -3.75 -2.22
N LYS A 44 -5.75 -4.79 -2.75
CA LYS A 44 -4.64 -5.46 -2.07
C LYS A 44 -3.47 -4.51 -1.82
N HIS A 45 -3.13 -3.69 -2.80
CA HIS A 45 -2.04 -2.71 -2.65
C HIS A 45 -2.33 -1.71 -1.53
N ILE A 46 -3.54 -1.15 -1.49
CA ILE A 46 -3.96 -0.23 -0.41
C ILE A 46 -3.87 -0.91 0.96
N LEU A 47 -4.31 -2.16 1.08
CA LEU A 47 -4.15 -2.91 2.33
C LEU A 47 -2.66 -3.02 2.73
N LEU A 48 -1.79 -3.40 1.77
CA LEU A 48 -0.36 -3.57 2.02
C LEU A 48 0.34 -2.27 2.47
N THR A 49 -0.11 -1.10 1.98
CA THR A 49 0.46 0.19 2.42
C THR A 49 0.05 0.55 3.85
N LEU A 50 -1.11 0.10 4.32
CA LEU A 50 -1.59 0.36 5.68
C LEU A 50 -1.09 -0.63 6.74
N LEU A 51 -0.80 -1.88 6.37
CA LEU A 51 -0.31 -2.89 7.31
C LEU A 51 0.88 -2.44 8.20
N PRO A 52 1.90 -1.72 7.69
CA PRO A 52 3.01 -1.28 8.53
C PRO A 52 2.69 -0.06 9.40
N PHE A 53 1.65 0.73 9.09
CA PHE A 53 1.41 2.03 9.71
C PHE A 53 1.33 1.97 11.24
N PRO A 54 0.53 1.08 11.84
CA PRO A 54 0.41 1.04 13.30
C PRO A 54 1.74 0.82 14.02
N LYS A 55 2.65 0.05 13.41
CA LYS A 55 3.98 -0.25 13.97
C LYS A 55 4.96 0.90 13.75
N VAL A 56 4.93 1.50 12.55
CA VAL A 56 5.78 2.63 12.17
C VAL A 56 5.46 3.87 12.99
N LEU A 57 4.17 4.16 13.22
CA LEU A 57 3.73 5.31 14.02
C LEU A 57 4.09 5.16 15.50
N GLN A 58 4.14 3.93 16.02
CA GLN A 58 4.49 3.64 17.41
C GLN A 58 6.01 3.55 17.67
N SER A 59 6.81 3.15 16.68
CA SER A 59 8.22 2.85 16.90
C SER A 59 9.12 3.25 15.73
N LYS A 60 10.07 4.16 16.01
CA LYS A 60 11.16 4.49 15.08
C LYS A 60 12.11 3.31 14.85
N ASP A 61 12.28 2.45 15.86
CA ASP A 61 13.13 1.26 15.75
C ASP A 61 12.57 0.25 14.74
N TYR A 62 11.24 0.16 14.63
CA TYR A 62 10.60 -0.67 13.60
C TYR A 62 10.99 -0.22 12.19
N ILE A 63 11.10 1.10 11.94
CA ILE A 63 11.58 1.64 10.66
C ILE A 63 13.04 1.22 10.44
N ALA A 64 13.91 1.41 11.44
CA ALA A 64 15.32 1.05 11.33
C ALA A 64 15.53 -0.46 11.08
N GLN A 65 14.73 -1.33 11.70
CA GLN A 65 14.80 -2.77 11.46
C GLN A 65 14.33 -3.17 10.05
N LYS A 66 13.34 -2.47 9.49
CA LYS A 66 12.80 -2.78 8.16
C LYS A 66 13.63 -2.21 7.02
N PHE A 67 14.15 -0.99 7.17
CA PHE A 67 14.88 -0.28 6.12
C PHE A 67 16.40 -0.28 6.32
N GLY A 68 16.87 -0.70 7.49
CA GLY A 68 18.27 -0.64 7.88
C GLY A 68 18.74 0.78 8.19
N SER A 69 20.02 0.87 8.53
CA SER A 69 20.76 2.12 8.63
C SER A 69 21.81 2.19 7.53
N LEU A 70 22.17 3.40 7.11
CA LEU A 70 23.21 3.58 6.11
C LEU A 70 24.58 3.22 6.71
N GLN A 71 25.21 2.15 6.22
CA GLN A 71 26.56 1.74 6.64
C GLN A 71 27.69 2.41 5.82
N ARG A 72 27.32 3.23 4.83
CA ARG A 72 28.25 3.98 3.97
C ARG A 72 28.03 5.49 4.13
N ALA A 73 28.94 6.30 3.59
CA ALA A 73 28.69 7.74 3.43
C ALA A 73 27.45 7.99 2.55
N THR A 74 26.74 9.09 2.81
CA THR A 74 25.61 9.55 1.99
C THR A 74 26.06 9.79 0.56
N TRP A 75 25.22 9.43 -0.40
CA TRP A 75 25.46 9.73 -1.82
C TRP A 75 24.67 10.97 -2.21
N ASP A 76 25.24 11.75 -3.12
CA ASP A 76 24.49 12.77 -3.82
C ASP A 76 23.46 12.14 -4.77
N TYR A 77 22.59 12.99 -5.30
CA TYR A 77 21.52 12.57 -6.21
C TYR A 77 22.06 11.86 -7.45
N ASP A 78 23.11 12.41 -8.08
CA ASP A 78 23.66 11.87 -9.33
C ASP A 78 24.27 10.49 -9.13
N THR A 79 24.95 10.26 -8.02
CA THR A 79 25.50 8.96 -7.66
C THR A 79 24.39 7.93 -7.43
N VAL A 80 23.33 8.30 -6.69
CA VAL A 80 22.16 7.42 -6.50
C VAL A 80 21.52 7.07 -7.83
N ARG A 81 21.26 8.09 -8.68
CA ARG A 81 20.63 7.92 -9.99
C ARG A 81 21.48 7.02 -10.90
N ASN A 82 22.78 7.29 -11.00
CA ASN A 82 23.68 6.53 -11.88
C ASN A 82 23.80 5.06 -11.43
N ASN A 83 23.77 4.79 -10.12
CA ASN A 83 23.75 3.41 -9.62
C ASN A 83 22.40 2.73 -9.86
N TYR A 84 21.28 3.43 -9.66
CA TYR A 84 19.95 2.92 -9.97
C TYR A 84 19.82 2.51 -11.46
N LEU A 85 20.33 3.34 -12.37
CA LEU A 85 20.28 3.08 -13.81
C LEU A 85 21.08 1.83 -14.25
N LYS A 86 22.04 1.37 -13.44
CA LYS A 86 22.80 0.14 -13.68
C LYS A 86 22.05 -1.13 -13.24
N THR A 87 20.93 -0.99 -12.52
CA THR A 87 20.11 -2.14 -12.11
C THR A 87 19.20 -2.61 -13.25
N SER A 88 18.54 -3.76 -13.08
CA SER A 88 17.50 -4.21 -14.02
C SER A 88 16.31 -3.25 -14.10
N ARG A 89 16.16 -2.33 -13.14
CA ARG A 89 15.01 -1.43 -12.95
C ARG A 89 13.69 -2.19 -12.77
N GLN A 90 13.77 -3.50 -12.56
CA GLN A 90 12.64 -4.36 -12.27
C GLN A 90 12.53 -4.53 -10.76
N ALA A 91 11.30 -4.49 -10.27
CA ALA A 91 11.03 -4.85 -8.88
C ALA A 91 11.41 -6.34 -8.68
N PRO A 92 11.99 -6.70 -7.52
CA PRO A 92 12.14 -8.10 -7.13
C PRO A 92 10.79 -8.84 -7.24
N SER A 93 10.82 -10.12 -7.61
CA SER A 93 9.63 -10.92 -7.91
C SER A 93 8.59 -10.91 -6.78
N GLN A 94 9.03 -10.91 -5.52
CA GLN A 94 8.18 -10.84 -4.33
C GLN A 94 7.35 -9.54 -4.22
N PHE A 95 7.70 -8.50 -4.97
CA PHE A 95 6.99 -7.23 -5.01
C PHE A 95 6.13 -7.06 -6.27
N LEU A 96 6.08 -8.08 -7.13
CA LEU A 96 5.14 -8.09 -8.25
C LEU A 96 3.73 -8.38 -7.72
N PRO A 97 2.69 -7.69 -8.22
CA PRO A 97 1.33 -7.89 -7.78
C PRO A 97 0.82 -9.27 -8.21
N GLU A 98 0.41 -10.07 -7.23
CA GLU A 98 -0.24 -11.35 -7.47
C GLU A 98 -1.62 -11.17 -8.13
N GLU A 99 -2.14 -12.23 -8.72
CA GLU A 99 -3.53 -12.27 -9.16
C GLU A 99 -4.47 -12.30 -7.96
N ILE A 100 -5.55 -11.51 -8.02
CA ILE A 100 -6.57 -11.45 -6.96
C ILE A 100 -7.89 -11.94 -7.54
N LEU A 101 -8.38 -13.06 -7.01
CA LEU A 101 -9.62 -13.71 -7.42
C LEU A 101 -10.84 -13.03 -6.78
N PRO A 102 -12.02 -13.02 -7.43
CA PRO A 102 -13.26 -12.47 -6.86
C PRO A 102 -13.61 -13.01 -5.47
N ALA A 103 -13.35 -14.30 -5.23
CA ALA A 103 -13.59 -14.94 -3.93
C ALA A 103 -12.79 -14.30 -2.77
N GLN A 104 -11.69 -13.60 -3.06
CA GLN A 104 -10.86 -12.93 -2.05
C GLN A 104 -11.39 -11.52 -1.71
N LYS A 105 -12.34 -10.99 -2.47
CA LYS A 105 -12.81 -9.60 -2.38
C LYS A 105 -13.30 -9.25 -0.98
N GLU A 106 -14.25 -10.03 -0.45
CA GLU A 106 -14.85 -9.78 0.87
C GLU A 106 -13.80 -9.84 1.99
N GLY A 107 -12.92 -10.84 1.94
CA GLY A 107 -11.83 -10.99 2.91
C GLY A 107 -10.82 -9.84 2.87
N LEU A 108 -10.53 -9.27 1.70
CA LEU A 108 -9.65 -8.10 1.56
C LEU A 108 -10.32 -6.81 2.03
N ILE A 109 -11.62 -6.64 1.77
CA ILE A 109 -12.39 -5.50 2.28
C ILE A 109 -12.40 -5.52 3.81
N ALA A 110 -12.74 -6.66 4.43
CA ALA A 110 -12.77 -6.78 5.89
C ALA A 110 -11.40 -6.49 6.53
N GLN A 111 -10.31 -6.96 5.92
CA GLN A 111 -8.95 -6.65 6.38
C GLN A 111 -8.63 -5.15 6.27
N LEU A 112 -9.04 -4.50 5.17
CA LEU A 112 -8.79 -3.08 4.96
C LEU A 112 -9.59 -2.21 5.95
N GLU A 113 -10.86 -2.54 6.19
CA GLU A 113 -11.71 -1.86 7.19
C GLU A 113 -11.09 -1.94 8.59
N ASN A 114 -10.72 -3.16 9.00
CA ASN A 114 -10.07 -3.37 10.29
C ASN A 114 -8.76 -2.58 10.41
N GLN A 115 -7.90 -2.63 9.37
CA GLN A 115 -6.62 -1.94 9.40
C GLN A 115 -6.78 -0.41 9.41
N SER A 116 -7.75 0.12 8.66
CA SER A 116 -8.08 1.55 8.65
C SER A 116 -8.54 2.02 10.03
N ALA A 117 -9.37 1.23 10.73
CA ALA A 117 -9.81 1.53 12.08
C ALA A 117 -8.64 1.56 13.09
N ILE A 118 -7.68 0.63 12.98
CA ILE A 118 -6.48 0.64 13.86
C ILE A 118 -5.68 1.93 13.67
N CYS A 119 -5.57 2.44 12.43
CA CYS A 119 -4.79 3.63 12.13
C CYS A 119 -5.40 4.94 12.64
N THR A 120 -6.71 4.97 12.96
CA THR A 120 -7.40 6.19 13.39
C THR A 120 -7.52 6.32 14.91
N VAL A 121 -7.24 5.26 15.66
CA VAL A 121 -7.31 5.21 17.14
C VAL A 121 -6.00 5.66 17.81
N GLN A 122 -4.87 5.66 17.08
CA GLN A 122 -3.53 5.99 17.58
C GLN A 122 -3.26 7.49 17.77
#